data_AF-A0A6M4A6D4-F1
#
_entry.id   AF-A0A6M4A6D4-F1
#
_cell.length_a   1.000
_cell.length_b   1.000
_cell.length_c   1.000
_cell.angle_alpha   90.00
_cell.angle_beta   90.00
_cell.angle_gamma   90.00
#
_symmetry.space_group_name_H-M   'P 1'
#
loop_
_entity.id
_entity.type
_entity.pdbx_description
1 polymer ?
#
loop_
_entity_poly.entity_id
_entity_poly.type
_entity_poly.pdbx_seq_one_letter_code
_entity_poly.pdbx_strand_id
1 'polypeptide(L)'
;MKRLLCSFLLMFVTLAQAAEPRFDEVVFFQSEQAMLEKQVKFEEVARFSRKLQSNIWNSLKKAKMPVSTGYVVIAVRADGQVASWLDMEPALHEYYENEVLQAAMKTPPFYVADGSVVFGIKMAIDTPKHTRKAKPDPKEWKQARKQLGNTDNVEAVVNAAWPE
;
A
#
# COMPACT_ATOMS: atom_id res chain seq x y z
N MET A 1 49.55 39.77 -21.51
CA MET A 1 49.10 38.50 -22.13
C MET A 1 48.61 37.57 -21.02
N LYS A 2 47.40 37.74 -20.47
CA LYS A 2 46.16 37.05 -20.89
C LYS A 2 46.36 35.59 -21.35
N ARG A 3 46.34 34.66 -20.40
CA ARG A 3 45.84 33.29 -20.62
C ARG A 3 44.78 32.97 -19.56
N LEU A 4 43.59 33.47 -19.86
CA LEU A 4 42.33 32.76 -19.61
C LEU A 4 42.43 31.38 -20.32
N LEU A 5 41.75 30.30 -19.97
CA LEU A 5 40.32 30.23 -19.71
C LEU A 5 39.97 28.79 -19.25
N CYS A 6 39.19 28.74 -18.17
CA CYS A 6 38.12 27.77 -17.86
C CYS A 6 38.39 26.26 -17.98
N SER A 7 38.72 25.68 -16.82
CA SER A 7 38.37 24.32 -16.45
C SER A 7 36.87 24.07 -16.63
N PHE A 8 36.57 23.12 -17.51
CA PHE A 8 35.27 22.49 -17.73
C PHE A 8 34.91 21.67 -16.47
N LEU A 9 34.17 22.25 -15.52
CA LEU A 9 33.54 21.50 -14.43
C LEU A 9 32.02 21.49 -14.66
N LEU A 10 31.60 20.72 -15.67
CA LEU A 10 30.21 20.31 -15.82
C LEU A 10 29.90 19.34 -14.67
N MET A 11 29.53 19.91 -13.52
CA MET A 11 28.87 19.13 -12.47
C MET A 11 27.53 18.65 -13.05
N PHE A 12 27.44 17.35 -13.31
CA PHE A 12 26.16 16.67 -13.51
C PHE A 12 25.33 16.83 -12.24
N VAL A 13 24.48 17.86 -12.21
CA VAL A 13 23.41 17.97 -11.22
C VAL A 13 22.40 16.89 -11.58
N THR A 14 22.58 15.68 -11.04
CA THR A 14 21.52 14.68 -11.05
C THR A 14 20.41 15.24 -10.16
N LEU A 15 19.33 15.72 -10.77
CA LEU A 15 18.11 16.10 -10.07
C LEU A 15 17.66 14.88 -9.28
N ALA A 16 17.81 14.98 -7.97
CA ALA A 16 17.28 14.05 -7.00
C ALA A 16 15.75 14.07 -7.09
N GLN A 17 15.15 13.28 -8.00
CA GLN A 17 13.72 13.03 -7.92
C GLN A 17 13.45 12.24 -6.65
N ALA A 18 12.58 12.80 -5.81
CA ALA A 18 12.05 12.08 -4.68
C ALA A 18 11.04 11.04 -5.19
N ALA A 19 10.97 9.92 -4.48
CA ALA A 19 10.14 8.79 -4.86
C ALA A 19 8.69 9.21 -4.98
N GLU A 20 8.05 8.98 -6.12
CA GLU A 20 6.66 9.35 -6.40
C GLU A 20 5.77 8.08 -6.42
N PRO A 21 5.15 7.68 -5.28
CA PRO A 21 4.09 6.70 -5.27
C PRO A 21 2.89 7.21 -6.08
N ARG A 22 2.39 6.32 -6.93
CA ARG A 22 1.18 6.46 -7.72
C ARG A 22 0.22 5.36 -7.31
N PHE A 23 -1.06 5.69 -7.30
CA PHE A 23 -2.13 4.77 -6.95
C PHE A 23 -3.12 4.67 -8.10
N ASP A 24 -3.75 3.50 -8.23
CA ASP A 24 -4.72 3.21 -9.27
C ASP A 24 -5.85 2.34 -8.69
N GLU A 25 -6.27 1.31 -9.43
CA GLU A 25 -7.39 0.43 -9.13
C GLU A 25 -7.42 -0.08 -7.68
N VAL A 26 -8.64 -0.11 -7.13
CA VAL A 26 -8.97 -0.75 -5.86
C VAL A 26 -9.56 -2.14 -6.13
N VAL A 27 -9.02 -3.16 -5.49
CA VAL A 27 -9.48 -4.55 -5.58
C VAL A 27 -10.11 -4.95 -4.26
N PHE A 28 -11.42 -5.17 -4.24
CA PHE A 28 -12.13 -5.67 -3.06
C PHE A 28 -12.06 -7.20 -2.98
N PHE A 29 -11.92 -7.73 -1.77
CA PHE A 29 -11.95 -9.18 -1.53
C PHE A 29 -13.33 -9.70 -1.15
N GLN A 30 -14.25 -8.81 -0.79
CA GLN A 30 -15.66 -9.09 -0.57
C GLN A 30 -16.50 -8.62 -1.77
N SER A 31 -17.67 -9.24 -1.95
CA SER A 31 -18.68 -8.71 -2.86
C SER A 31 -19.30 -7.43 -2.29
N GLU A 32 -19.87 -6.60 -3.16
CA GLU A 32 -20.65 -5.42 -2.75
C GLU A 32 -21.76 -5.78 -1.75
N GLN A 33 -22.50 -6.87 -2.01
CA GLN A 33 -23.54 -7.38 -1.12
C GLN A 33 -23.01 -7.69 0.29
N ALA A 34 -21.87 -8.39 0.39
CA ALA A 34 -21.26 -8.71 1.67
C ALA A 34 -20.78 -7.46 2.44
N MET A 35 -20.36 -6.40 1.73
CA MET A 35 -20.03 -5.13 2.39
C MET A 35 -21.28 -4.38 2.86
N LEU A 36 -22.37 -4.40 2.09
CA LEU A 36 -23.64 -3.80 2.49
C LEU A 36 -24.25 -4.49 3.73
N GLU A 37 -24.15 -5.80 3.83
CA GLU A 37 -24.56 -6.57 5.01
C GLU A 37 -23.78 -6.17 6.27
N LYS A 38 -22.51 -5.79 6.11
CA LYS A 38 -21.66 -5.20 7.16
C LYS A 38 -21.92 -3.70 7.39
N GLN A 39 -22.98 -3.15 6.80
CA GLN A 39 -23.38 -1.74 6.89
C GLN A 39 -22.29 -0.76 6.46
N VAL A 40 -21.42 -1.19 5.54
CA VAL A 40 -20.34 -0.36 5.00
C VAL A 40 -20.94 0.72 4.11
N LYS A 41 -20.54 1.98 4.36
CA LYS A 41 -20.89 3.11 3.48
C LYS A 41 -19.76 3.34 2.49
N PHE A 42 -20.04 3.18 1.20
CA PHE A 42 -19.03 3.31 0.14
C PHE A 42 -18.38 4.70 0.10
N GLU A 43 -19.10 5.76 0.49
CA GLU A 43 -18.53 7.10 0.58
C GLU A 43 -17.47 7.19 1.68
N GLU A 44 -17.61 6.44 2.78
CA GLU A 44 -16.61 6.34 3.84
C GLU A 44 -15.38 5.56 3.38
N VAL A 45 -15.57 4.45 2.64
CA VAL A 45 -14.47 3.70 2.03
C VAL A 45 -13.69 4.58 1.05
N ALA A 46 -14.37 5.38 0.23
CA ALA A 46 -13.73 6.31 -0.69
C ALA A 46 -12.94 7.42 0.04
N ARG A 47 -13.49 7.98 1.13
CA ARG A 47 -12.77 8.96 1.98
C ARG A 47 -11.55 8.33 2.65
N PHE A 48 -11.71 7.13 3.20
CA PHE A 48 -10.64 6.34 3.80
C PHE A 48 -9.51 6.13 2.78
N SER A 49 -9.84 5.62 1.58
CA SER A 49 -8.87 5.32 0.53
C SER A 49 -8.06 6.57 0.12
N ARG A 50 -8.71 7.72 -0.08
CA ARG A 50 -7.98 8.98 -0.40
C ARG A 50 -7.07 9.43 0.73
N LYS A 51 -7.51 9.30 1.99
CA LYS A 51 -6.72 9.68 3.16
C LYS A 51 -5.51 8.76 3.32
N LEU A 52 -5.70 7.47 3.15
CA LEU A 52 -4.66 6.46 3.12
C LEU A 52 -3.59 6.79 2.06
N GLN A 53 -4.00 7.01 0.81
CA GLN A 53 -3.09 7.38 -0.28
C GLN A 53 -2.30 8.66 0.05
N SER A 54 -2.98 9.66 0.63
CA SER A 54 -2.33 10.90 1.07
C SER A 54 -1.32 10.69 2.20
N ASN A 55 -1.63 9.81 3.15
CA ASN A 55 -0.72 9.47 4.25
C ASN A 55 0.53 8.76 3.73
N ILE A 56 0.35 7.75 2.86
CA ILE A 56 1.45 7.01 2.23
C ILE A 56 2.31 7.96 1.38
N TRP A 57 1.69 8.80 0.55
CA TRP A 57 2.41 9.79 -0.25
C TRP A 57 3.27 10.69 0.64
N ASN A 58 2.71 11.22 1.73
CA ASN A 58 3.46 12.07 2.63
C ASN A 58 4.63 11.37 3.34
N SER A 59 4.53 10.07 3.61
CA SER A 59 5.64 9.28 4.18
C SER A 59 6.79 9.06 3.19
N LEU A 60 6.49 8.96 1.89
CA LEU A 60 7.46 8.61 0.86
C LEU A 60 8.00 9.78 0.04
N LYS A 61 7.33 10.95 0.02
CA LYS A 61 7.66 12.09 -0.87
C LYS A 61 9.05 12.70 -0.78
N LYS A 62 9.89 12.25 0.16
CA LYS A 62 11.29 12.67 0.30
C LYS A 62 12.28 11.50 0.18
N ALA A 63 11.77 10.28 0.11
CA ALA A 63 12.58 9.08 -0.04
C ALA A 63 13.19 9.03 -1.44
N LYS A 64 14.28 8.28 -1.60
CA LYS A 64 14.76 7.84 -2.91
C LYS A 64 14.75 6.33 -2.88
N MET A 65 13.98 5.73 -3.77
CA MET A 65 13.74 4.29 -3.74
C MET A 65 13.95 3.70 -5.13
N PRO A 66 14.31 2.40 -5.21
CA PRO A 66 14.22 1.70 -6.48
C PRO A 66 12.77 1.64 -6.95
N VAL A 67 12.60 1.53 -8.26
CA VAL A 67 11.30 1.27 -8.88
C VAL A 67 10.69 0.00 -8.30
N SER A 68 9.42 0.07 -7.93
CA SER A 68 8.66 -1.07 -7.41
C SER A 68 7.17 -0.91 -7.73
N THR A 69 6.48 -2.03 -7.96
CA THR A 69 5.05 -2.04 -8.29
C THR A 69 4.34 -3.18 -7.59
N GLY A 70 3.08 -2.99 -7.21
CA GLY A 70 2.38 -4.00 -6.44
C GLY A 70 1.11 -3.46 -5.81
N TYR A 71 0.87 -3.86 -4.58
CA TYR A 71 -0.30 -3.47 -3.79
C TYR A 71 0.09 -3.04 -2.38
N VAL A 72 -0.65 -2.06 -1.88
CA VAL A 72 -0.91 -1.92 -0.45
C VAL A 72 -2.26 -2.57 -0.14
N VAL A 73 -2.29 -3.48 0.82
CA VAL A 73 -3.49 -4.24 1.20
C VAL A 73 -3.94 -3.79 2.57
N ILE A 74 -5.23 -3.53 2.74
CA ILE A 74 -5.82 -2.99 3.96
C ILE A 74 -6.93 -3.89 4.44
N ALA A 75 -7.02 -4.08 5.75
CA ALA A 75 -8.20 -4.59 6.42
C ALA A 75 -8.69 -3.60 7.47
N VAL A 76 -10.01 -3.36 7.52
CA VAL A 76 -10.68 -2.60 8.59
C VAL A 76 -11.64 -3.54 9.30
N ARG A 77 -11.46 -3.71 10.61
CA ARG A 77 -12.24 -4.62 11.45
C ARG A 77 -13.32 -3.88 12.23
N ALA A 78 -14.37 -4.59 12.62
CA ALA A 78 -15.52 -4.04 13.34
C ALA A 78 -15.16 -3.38 14.69
N ASP A 79 -14.04 -3.73 15.29
CA ASP A 79 -13.51 -3.09 16.51
C ASP A 79 -12.75 -1.77 16.23
N GLY A 80 -12.73 -1.31 14.98
CA GLY A 80 -12.05 -0.09 14.56
C GLY A 80 -10.55 -0.25 14.32
N GLN A 81 -10.01 -1.47 14.39
CA GLN A 81 -8.60 -1.69 14.06
C GLN A 81 -8.38 -1.71 12.54
N VAL A 82 -7.22 -1.18 12.13
CA VAL A 82 -6.75 -1.17 10.75
C VAL A 82 -5.46 -1.96 10.66
N ALA A 83 -5.43 -2.95 9.78
CA ALA A 83 -4.22 -3.68 9.44
C ALA A 83 -3.80 -3.38 7.99
N SER A 84 -2.50 -3.48 7.72
CA SER A 84 -1.92 -3.21 6.41
C SER A 84 -0.82 -4.22 6.09
N TRP A 85 -0.69 -4.57 4.81
CA TRP A 85 0.38 -5.42 4.28
C TRP A 85 0.84 -4.90 2.91
N LEU A 86 2.05 -5.26 2.51
CA LEU A 86 2.58 -4.96 1.18
C LEU A 86 2.78 -6.22 0.35
N ASP A 87 2.51 -6.09 -0.94
CA ASP A 87 2.77 -7.10 -1.95
C ASP A 87 3.41 -6.40 -3.15
N MET A 88 4.65 -5.96 -2.95
CA MET A 88 5.43 -5.14 -3.87
C MET A 88 6.54 -5.97 -4.52
N GLU A 89 6.75 -5.74 -5.82
CA GLU A 89 7.80 -6.39 -6.61
C GLU A 89 8.60 -5.32 -7.41
N PRO A 90 9.92 -5.19 -7.18
CA PRO A 90 10.68 -5.78 -6.07
C PRO A 90 10.16 -5.34 -4.69
N ALA A 91 10.40 -6.16 -3.66
CA ALA A 91 10.04 -5.79 -2.30
C ALA A 91 10.73 -4.47 -1.89
N LEU A 92 10.03 -3.66 -1.09
CA LEU A 92 10.63 -2.44 -0.55
C LEU A 92 11.68 -2.80 0.49
N HIS A 93 12.63 -1.89 0.71
CA HIS A 93 13.49 -2.01 1.88
C HIS A 93 12.64 -1.89 3.15
N GLU A 94 12.93 -2.70 4.17
CA GLU A 94 12.15 -2.83 5.41
C GLU A 94 11.79 -1.47 6.05
N TYR A 95 12.74 -0.53 6.07
CA TYR A 95 12.51 0.84 6.51
C TYR A 95 11.32 1.50 5.79
N TYR A 96 11.27 1.45 4.46
CA TYR A 96 10.20 2.08 3.67
C TYR A 96 8.90 1.29 3.73
N GLU A 97 8.98 -0.03 3.81
CA GLU A 97 7.81 -0.87 4.09
C GLU A 97 7.15 -0.45 5.40
N ASN A 98 7.91 -0.35 6.49
CA ASN A 98 7.41 0.11 7.78
C ASN A 98 6.81 1.52 7.72
N GLU A 99 7.44 2.47 7.02
CA GLU A 99 6.89 3.81 6.81
C GLU A 99 5.50 3.76 6.13
N VAL A 100 5.34 2.94 5.09
CA VAL A 100 4.06 2.77 4.39
C VAL A 100 3.01 2.11 5.28
N LEU A 101 3.37 1.02 5.96
CA LEU A 101 2.46 0.29 6.85
C LEU A 101 1.98 1.18 8.01
N GLN A 102 2.88 1.92 8.65
CA GLN A 102 2.54 2.85 9.72
C GLN A 102 1.71 4.04 9.22
N ALA A 103 2.02 4.58 8.04
CA ALA A 103 1.20 5.62 7.42
C ALA A 103 -0.22 5.13 7.12
N ALA A 104 -0.36 3.86 6.72
CA ALA A 104 -1.65 3.24 6.45
C ALA A 104 -2.49 3.07 7.71
N MET A 105 -1.92 2.49 8.77
CA MET A 105 -2.60 2.25 10.04
C MET A 105 -3.01 3.54 10.78
N LYS A 106 -2.40 4.68 10.46
CA LYS A 106 -2.80 6.01 10.98
C LYS A 106 -4.06 6.57 10.31
N THR A 107 -4.60 5.92 9.28
CA THR A 107 -5.85 6.34 8.64
C THR A 107 -7.02 6.02 9.58
N PRO A 108 -7.88 6.99 9.95
CA PRO A 108 -9.05 6.71 10.77
C PRO A 108 -9.95 5.66 10.10
N PRO A 109 -10.35 4.59 10.82
CA PRO A 109 -11.18 3.53 10.26
C PRO A 109 -12.56 4.06 9.84
N PHE A 110 -13.16 3.43 8.84
CA PHE A 110 -14.60 3.55 8.57
C PHE A 110 -15.38 2.52 9.38
N TYR A 111 -16.70 2.71 9.49
CA TYR A 111 -17.53 1.79 10.26
C TYR A 111 -17.73 0.45 9.53
N VAL A 112 -17.58 -0.64 10.28
CA VAL A 112 -17.87 -2.02 9.86
C VAL A 112 -18.69 -2.66 10.98
N ALA A 113 -19.88 -3.16 10.67
CA ALA A 113 -20.76 -3.74 11.69
C ALA A 113 -20.28 -5.10 12.21
N ASP A 114 -19.66 -5.92 11.35
CA ASP A 114 -19.18 -7.25 11.72
C ASP A 114 -17.99 -7.73 10.87
N GLY A 115 -17.12 -8.55 11.48
CA GLY A 115 -15.92 -9.11 10.85
C GLY A 115 -14.95 -8.04 10.35
N SER A 116 -14.42 -8.24 9.14
CA SER A 116 -13.50 -7.29 8.49
C SER A 116 -13.85 -7.01 7.03
N VAL A 117 -13.49 -5.82 6.56
CA VAL A 117 -13.55 -5.41 5.14
C VAL A 117 -12.12 -5.30 4.63
N VAL A 118 -11.84 -5.90 3.47
CA VAL A 118 -10.48 -6.13 2.99
C VAL A 118 -10.36 -5.70 1.52
N PHE A 119 -9.39 -4.86 1.21
CA PHE A 119 -9.16 -4.38 -0.14
C PHE A 119 -7.69 -4.05 -0.39
N GLY A 120 -7.26 -4.22 -1.64
CA GLY A 120 -5.95 -3.78 -2.11
C GLY A 120 -6.05 -2.52 -2.95
N ILE A 121 -5.04 -1.66 -2.90
CA ILE A 121 -4.88 -0.53 -3.82
C ILE A 121 -3.59 -0.77 -4.60
N LYS A 122 -3.68 -0.78 -5.94
CA LYS A 122 -2.48 -0.85 -6.78
C LYS A 122 -1.60 0.35 -6.49
N MET A 123 -0.31 0.09 -6.30
CA MET A 123 0.70 1.11 -6.03
C MET A 123 1.91 0.91 -6.95
N ALA A 124 2.45 2.01 -7.47
CA ALA A 124 3.69 2.03 -8.23
C ALA A 124 4.60 3.14 -7.70
N ILE A 125 5.90 2.87 -7.61
CA ILE A 125 6.91 3.82 -7.13
C ILE A 125 7.86 4.15 -8.28
N ASP A 126 8.02 5.44 -8.59
CA ASP A 126 8.96 5.95 -9.60
C ASP A 126 8.79 5.36 -11.00
N THR A 127 7.58 4.90 -11.30
CA THR A 127 7.19 4.39 -12.62
C THR A 127 5.71 4.64 -12.88
N PRO A 128 5.31 4.94 -14.13
CA PRO A 128 3.90 5.03 -14.49
C PRO A 128 3.25 3.64 -14.61
N LYS A 129 4.05 2.56 -14.72
CA LYS A 129 3.54 1.21 -14.95
C LYS A 129 3.14 0.56 -13.64
N HIS A 130 1.90 0.13 -13.53
CA HIS A 130 1.41 -0.63 -12.36
C HIS A 130 1.60 -2.13 -12.58
N THR A 131 1.55 -2.90 -11.50
CA THR A 131 1.64 -4.37 -11.58
C THR A 131 0.53 -4.96 -12.46
N ARG A 132 0.83 -6.07 -13.14
CA ARG A 132 -0.14 -6.85 -13.92
C ARG A 132 -0.84 -7.92 -13.09
N LYS A 133 -0.40 -8.14 -11.84
CA LYS A 133 -1.00 -9.12 -10.94
C LYS A 133 -2.46 -8.75 -10.69
N ALA A 134 -3.38 -9.69 -10.85
CA ALA A 134 -4.83 -9.41 -10.76
C ALA A 134 -5.32 -9.17 -9.32
N LYS A 135 -4.71 -9.84 -8.34
CA LYS A 135 -5.05 -9.71 -6.91
C LYS A 135 -3.78 -9.73 -6.07
N PRO A 136 -3.72 -8.97 -4.97
CA PRO A 136 -2.59 -9.07 -4.06
C PRO A 136 -2.52 -10.44 -3.39
N ASP A 137 -1.31 -10.83 -3.03
CA ASP A 137 -1.05 -12.00 -2.19
C ASP A 137 0.20 -11.78 -1.31
N PRO A 138 0.05 -10.97 -0.23
CA PRO A 138 1.14 -10.64 0.69
C PRO A 138 1.80 -11.87 1.29
N LYS A 139 3.06 -11.74 1.68
CA LYS A 139 3.85 -12.85 2.23
C LYS A 139 3.22 -13.44 3.49
N GLU A 140 2.68 -12.58 4.35
CA GLU A 140 2.03 -12.92 5.63
C GLU A 140 0.77 -13.75 5.36
N TRP A 141 -0.01 -13.38 4.35
CA TRP A 141 -1.22 -14.12 3.96
C TRP A 141 -0.91 -15.50 3.41
N LYS A 142 0.19 -15.65 2.65
CA LYS A 142 0.66 -16.97 2.20
C LYS A 142 1.03 -17.87 3.38
N GLN A 143 1.62 -17.30 4.43
CA GLN A 143 1.99 -18.04 5.65
C GLN A 143 0.73 -18.42 6.45
N ALA A 144 -0.18 -17.48 6.69
CA ALA A 144 -1.45 -17.71 7.37
C ALA A 144 -2.30 -18.77 6.66
N ARG A 145 -2.41 -18.72 5.32
CA ARG A 145 -3.13 -19.75 4.54
C ARG A 145 -2.57 -21.14 4.77
N LYS A 146 -1.24 -21.29 4.78
CA LYS A 146 -0.60 -22.60 5.04
C LYS A 146 -0.95 -23.13 6.43
N GLN A 147 -0.99 -22.27 7.45
CA GLN A 147 -1.37 -22.65 8.81
C GLN A 147 -2.85 -23.05 8.93
N LEU A 148 -3.72 -22.44 8.13
CA LEU A 148 -5.16 -22.70 8.09
C LEU A 148 -5.58 -23.83 7.12
N GLY A 149 -4.64 -24.62 6.61
CA GLY A 149 -4.93 -25.72 5.69
C GLY A 149 -5.29 -25.29 4.25
N ASN A 150 -4.73 -24.16 3.79
CA ASN A 150 -4.92 -23.57 2.46
C ASN A 150 -6.37 -23.11 2.18
N THR A 151 -7.03 -22.50 3.17
CA THR A 151 -8.35 -21.90 2.98
C THR A 151 -8.33 -20.69 2.05
N ASP A 152 -9.42 -20.51 1.29
CA ASP A 152 -9.70 -19.31 0.49
C ASP A 152 -10.55 -18.27 1.24
N ASN A 153 -10.91 -18.54 2.50
CA ASN A 153 -11.63 -17.57 3.33
C ASN A 153 -10.71 -16.41 3.71
N VAL A 154 -10.86 -15.27 3.01
CA VAL A 154 -10.03 -14.08 3.20
C VAL A 154 -10.07 -13.55 4.63
N GLU A 155 -11.22 -13.57 5.30
CA GLU A 155 -11.32 -13.05 6.67
C GLU A 155 -10.60 -13.95 7.67
N ALA A 156 -10.65 -15.27 7.48
CA ALA A 156 -9.89 -16.20 8.31
C ALA A 156 -8.37 -15.98 8.12
N VAL A 157 -7.93 -15.79 6.87
CA VAL A 157 -6.52 -15.52 6.54
C VAL A 157 -6.06 -14.19 7.14
N VAL A 158 -6.87 -13.14 7.00
CA VAL A 158 -6.59 -11.81 7.54
C VAL A 158 -6.53 -11.83 9.06
N ASN A 159 -7.45 -12.55 9.72
CA ASN A 159 -7.44 -12.67 11.17
C ASN A 159 -6.19 -13.42 11.67
N ALA A 160 -5.75 -14.45 10.95
CA ALA A 160 -4.52 -15.17 11.28
C ALA A 160 -3.22 -14.39 10.93
N ALA A 161 -3.29 -13.48 9.97
CA ALA A 161 -2.17 -12.62 9.55
C ALA A 161 -2.19 -11.21 10.19
N TRP A 162 -3.09 -10.98 11.15
CA TRP A 162 -3.27 -9.67 11.77
C TRP A 162 -1.98 -9.24 12.49
N PRO A 163 -1.40 -8.06 12.19
CA PRO A 163 -0.23 -7.55 12.89
C PRO A 163 -0.52 -7.36 14.38
N GLU A 164 0.42 -7.75 15.25
CA GLU A 164 0.35 -7.53 16.71
C GLU A 164 0.43 -6.05 17.09
#